data_AF-A0A8H7N2T3-F1
#
_entry.id   AF-A0A8H7N2T3-F1
#
_cell.length_a   1.000
_cell.length_b   1.000
_cell.length_c   1.000
_cell.angle_alpha   90.00
_cell.angle_beta   90.00
_cell.angle_gamma   90.00
#
_symmetry.space_group_name_H-M   'P 1'
#
loop_
_entity.id
_entity.type
_entity.pdbx_description
1 polymer ?
#
loop_
_entity_poly.entity_id
_entity_poly.type
_entity_poly.pdbx_seq_one_letter_code
_entity_poly.pdbx_strand_id
1 'polypeptide(L)'
;MVYDLGDRMPRNAHVGWFPRDGAILHYHFARLHLCSYIFRSMSLESAATASPQVRDFASIAVTSATSVLELVLERDDLRTALVGMPIYFHGMITFAAVFLTKATKNNFWELTTIDVPKVFTLLQRYVSELRSQKAARQHLVYHMSNGLDDMMRASRKLTEEATEIPDLGAMEQPQVMLTMDSMFDMNTFDLLQESISQDMNKIVGQGDEWQNQYGMWPE
;
A
#
# COMPACT_ATOMS: atom_id res chain seq x y z
N MET A 1 26.45 5.87 -4.40
CA MET A 1 26.73 4.71 -3.52
C MET A 1 25.84 3.50 -3.82
N VAL A 2 24.51 3.61 -3.92
CA VAL A 2 23.66 2.41 -4.18
C VAL A 2 23.77 1.90 -5.61
N TYR A 3 23.79 2.79 -6.60
CA TYR A 3 24.06 2.41 -7.99
C TYR A 3 25.44 1.77 -8.15
N ASP A 4 26.45 2.30 -7.44
CA ASP A 4 27.82 1.75 -7.39
C ASP A 4 27.89 0.34 -6.77
N LEU A 5 27.11 0.06 -5.71
CA LEU A 5 27.00 -1.30 -5.18
C LEU A 5 26.28 -2.25 -6.16
N GLY A 6 25.26 -1.76 -6.87
CA GLY A 6 24.54 -2.52 -7.88
C GLY A 6 25.43 -2.92 -9.06
N ASP A 7 26.34 -2.05 -9.49
CA ASP A 7 27.22 -2.30 -10.63
C ASP A 7 28.32 -3.35 -10.33
N ARG A 8 28.48 -3.73 -9.05
CA ARG A 8 29.40 -4.80 -8.63
C ARG A 8 28.79 -6.19 -8.70
N MET A 9 27.48 -6.32 -8.96
CA MET A 9 26.80 -7.61 -9.02
C MET A 9 26.69 -8.08 -10.48
N PRO A 10 27.32 -9.22 -10.84
CA PRO A 10 27.23 -9.74 -12.19
C PRO A 10 25.82 -10.27 -12.49
N ARG A 11 25.43 -10.23 -13.77
CA ARG A 11 24.18 -10.84 -14.24
C ARG A 11 24.18 -12.34 -13.93
N ASN A 12 23.12 -12.84 -13.31
CA ASN A 12 22.95 -14.25 -13.04
C ASN A 12 22.31 -14.98 -14.23
N ALA A 13 22.70 -16.23 -14.47
CA ALA A 13 22.18 -17.03 -15.57
C ALA A 13 20.68 -17.38 -15.44
N HIS A 14 20.18 -17.52 -14.21
CA HIS A 14 18.81 -18.00 -13.92
C HIS A 14 17.83 -16.86 -13.59
N VAL A 15 18.32 -15.79 -12.96
CA VAL A 15 17.50 -14.69 -12.45
C VAL A 15 17.88 -13.32 -13.01
N GLY A 16 18.70 -13.28 -14.06
CA GLY A 16 19.06 -12.03 -14.75
C GLY A 16 19.73 -11.02 -13.81
N TRP A 17 19.28 -9.77 -13.87
CA TRP A 17 19.73 -8.67 -13.00
C TRP A 17 19.00 -8.59 -11.66
N PHE A 18 18.13 -9.55 -11.34
CA PHE A 18 17.37 -9.56 -10.09
C PHE A 18 18.23 -9.37 -8.83
N PRO A 19 19.44 -9.96 -8.67
CA PRO A 19 20.24 -9.72 -7.47
C PRO A 19 20.65 -8.25 -7.30
N ARG A 20 21.03 -7.60 -8.41
CA ARG A 20 21.37 -6.18 -8.46
C ARG A 20 20.14 -5.33 -8.13
N ASP A 21 19.06 -5.54 -8.86
CA ASP A 21 17.85 -4.72 -8.74
C ASP A 21 17.14 -4.97 -7.40
N GLY A 22 17.18 -6.20 -6.91
CA GLY A 22 16.71 -6.60 -5.58
C GLY A 22 17.51 -5.96 -4.45
N ALA A 23 18.82 -5.78 -4.59
CA ALA A 23 19.62 -5.04 -3.61
C ALA A 23 19.25 -3.55 -3.58
N ILE A 24 18.99 -2.95 -4.76
CA ILE A 24 18.50 -1.57 -4.88
C ILE A 24 17.10 -1.45 -4.23
N LEU A 25 16.21 -2.43 -4.44
CA LEU A 25 14.91 -2.48 -3.76
C LEU A 25 15.07 -2.51 -2.24
N HIS A 26 15.93 -3.38 -1.69
CA HIS A 26 16.16 -3.45 -0.25
C HIS A 26 16.68 -2.13 0.34
N TYR A 27 17.53 -1.41 -0.38
CA TYR A 27 17.96 -0.07 0.03
C TYR A 27 16.78 0.89 0.19
N HIS A 28 15.86 0.92 -0.79
CA HIS A 28 14.67 1.76 -0.69
C HIS A 28 13.67 1.24 0.36
N PHE A 29 13.53 -0.08 0.52
CA PHE A 29 12.72 -0.69 1.58
C PHE A 29 13.17 -0.23 2.96
N ALA A 30 14.47 -0.30 3.25
CA ALA A 30 15.00 0.11 4.55
C ALA A 30 14.78 1.61 4.82
N ARG A 31 15.05 2.46 3.82
CA ARG A 31 14.84 3.91 3.94
C ARG A 31 13.38 4.27 4.13
N LEU A 32 12.50 3.68 3.32
CA LEU A 32 11.07 3.88 3.45
C LEU A 32 10.59 3.43 4.83
N HIS A 33 10.95 2.21 5.25
CA HIS A 33 10.52 1.67 6.53
C HIS A 33 10.91 2.58 7.69
N LEU A 34 12.19 2.97 7.78
CA LEU A 34 12.71 3.85 8.83
C LEU A 34 12.06 5.24 8.79
N CYS A 35 12.05 5.90 7.62
CA CYS A 35 11.59 7.27 7.51
C CYS A 35 10.05 7.39 7.57
N SER A 36 9.31 6.32 7.31
CA SER A 36 7.84 6.32 7.45
C SER A 36 7.36 6.48 8.90
N TYR A 37 8.21 6.20 9.90
CA TYR A 37 7.83 6.27 11.31
C TYR A 37 7.39 7.67 11.75
N ILE A 38 7.96 8.72 11.17
CA ILE A 38 7.61 10.10 11.52
C ILE A 38 6.14 10.42 11.24
N PHE A 39 5.53 9.75 10.24
CA PHE A 39 4.13 9.96 9.87
C PHE A 39 3.17 9.29 10.86
N ARG A 40 3.65 8.36 11.69
CA ARG A 40 2.86 7.72 12.75
C ARG A 40 2.77 8.61 13.98
N SER A 41 3.89 9.25 14.34
CA SER A 41 4.04 10.04 15.56
C SER A 41 3.56 11.49 15.44
N MET A 42 3.13 11.92 14.26
CA MET A 42 2.89 13.34 13.97
C MET A 42 1.40 13.62 13.84
N SER A 43 0.91 14.66 14.50
CA SER A 43 -0.41 15.25 14.29
C SER A 43 -0.35 16.34 13.21
N LEU A 44 -1.51 16.76 12.68
CA LEU A 44 -1.57 17.85 11.71
C LEU A 44 -0.94 19.15 12.26
N GLU A 45 -1.12 19.45 13.54
CA GLU A 45 -0.55 20.64 14.19
C GLU A 45 0.98 20.57 14.37
N SER A 46 1.51 19.36 14.61
CA SER A 46 2.97 19.15 14.71
C SER A 46 3.66 19.02 13.35
N ALA A 47 2.90 18.82 12.27
CA ALA A 47 3.41 18.84 10.91
C ALA A 47 3.82 20.26 10.48
N ALA A 48 3.02 21.28 10.81
CA ALA A 48 3.31 22.68 10.51
C ALA A 48 4.59 23.20 11.17
N THR A 49 4.90 22.68 12.36
CA THR A 49 6.05 23.09 13.19
C THR A 49 7.22 22.12 13.11
N ALA A 50 7.17 21.15 12.19
CA ALA A 50 8.19 20.13 12.05
C ALA A 50 9.57 20.73 11.72
N SER A 51 10.61 20.19 12.38
CA SER A 51 11.98 20.63 12.11
C SER A 51 12.41 20.29 10.68
N PRO A 52 13.39 21.01 10.10
CA PRO A 52 13.91 20.71 8.76
C PRO A 52 14.33 19.25 8.59
N GLN A 53 14.95 18.66 9.62
CA GLN A 53 15.38 17.26 9.61
C GLN A 53 14.20 16.29 9.48
N VAL A 54 13.07 16.58 10.13
CA VAL A 54 11.85 15.75 10.01
C VAL A 54 11.27 15.87 8.60
N ARG A 55 11.27 17.07 8.01
CA ARG A 55 10.83 17.28 6.63
C ARG A 55 11.74 16.56 5.63
N ASP A 56 13.04 16.52 5.88
CA ASP A 56 13.99 15.74 5.08
C ASP A 56 13.68 14.23 5.15
N PHE A 57 13.38 13.70 6.34
CA PHE A 57 12.96 12.30 6.47
C PHE A 57 11.63 12.03 5.76
N ALA A 58 10.67 12.96 5.80
CA ALA A 58 9.41 12.84 5.06
C ALA A 58 9.65 12.74 3.55
N SER A 59 10.50 13.63 3.02
CA SER A 59 10.92 13.61 1.63
C SER A 59 11.63 12.31 1.25
N ILE A 60 12.49 11.77 2.13
CA ILE A 60 13.16 10.48 1.93
C ILE A 60 12.15 9.33 1.86
N ALA A 61 11.12 9.32 2.71
CA ALA A 61 10.08 8.29 2.69
C ALA A 61 9.30 8.32 1.37
N VAL A 62 8.79 9.48 0.97
CA VAL A 62 8.04 9.65 -0.29
C VAL A 62 8.90 9.27 -1.49
N THR A 63 10.14 9.75 -1.55
CA THR A 63 11.06 9.44 -2.65
C THR A 63 11.38 7.94 -2.68
N SER A 64 11.61 7.31 -1.53
CA SER A 64 11.92 5.88 -1.47
C SER A 64 10.73 5.00 -1.87
N ALA A 65 9.51 5.33 -1.44
CA ALA A 65 8.31 4.62 -1.89
C ALA A 65 8.07 4.78 -3.38
N THR A 66 8.26 5.98 -3.92
CA THR A 66 8.16 6.26 -5.35
C THR A 66 9.17 5.42 -6.13
N SER A 67 10.43 5.41 -5.71
CA SER A 67 11.49 4.61 -6.35
C SER A 67 11.22 3.11 -6.30
N VAL A 68 10.61 2.57 -5.23
CA VAL A 68 10.20 1.16 -5.18
C VAL A 68 9.23 0.82 -6.31
N LEU A 69 8.17 1.62 -6.49
CA LEU A 69 7.19 1.35 -7.54
C LEU A 69 7.76 1.60 -8.94
N GLU A 70 8.57 2.63 -9.12
CA GLU A 70 9.27 2.90 -10.39
C GLU A 70 10.20 1.74 -10.75
N LEU A 71 11.02 1.24 -9.82
CA LEU A 71 11.92 0.10 -10.07
C LEU A 71 11.13 -1.13 -10.49
N VAL A 72 10.06 -1.47 -9.76
CA VAL A 72 9.20 -2.61 -10.11
C VAL A 72 8.57 -2.41 -11.49
N LEU A 73 8.16 -1.20 -11.87
CA LEU A 73 7.53 -0.94 -13.17
C LEU A 73 8.51 -0.83 -14.33
N GLU A 74 9.75 -0.40 -14.10
CA GLU A 74 10.70 -0.09 -15.16
C GLU A 74 11.68 -1.25 -15.43
N ARG A 75 11.96 -2.10 -14.45
CA ARG A 75 12.92 -3.20 -14.59
C ARG A 75 12.23 -4.50 -14.97
N ASP A 76 12.48 -4.96 -16.18
CA ASP A 76 11.91 -6.20 -16.73
C ASP A 76 12.21 -7.43 -15.86
N ASP A 77 13.43 -7.54 -15.33
CA ASP A 77 13.83 -8.64 -14.44
C ASP A 77 13.07 -8.61 -13.11
N LEU A 78 12.69 -7.43 -12.60
CA LEU A 78 11.82 -7.33 -11.42
C LEU A 78 10.37 -7.69 -11.76
N ARG A 79 9.84 -7.20 -12.89
CA ARG A 79 8.46 -7.52 -13.33
C ARG A 79 8.26 -9.01 -13.53
N THR A 80 9.17 -9.65 -14.27
CA THR A 80 9.11 -11.09 -14.53
C THR A 80 9.29 -11.94 -13.27
N ALA A 81 10.03 -11.43 -12.28
CA ALA A 81 10.21 -12.10 -11.02
C ALA A 81 9.03 -11.93 -10.04
N LEU A 82 8.09 -11.00 -10.26
CA LEU A 82 7.04 -10.65 -9.29
C LEU A 82 6.32 -11.87 -8.73
N VAL A 83 5.90 -12.84 -9.55
CA VAL A 83 5.19 -14.04 -9.07
C VAL A 83 6.09 -14.98 -8.24
N GLY A 84 7.39 -14.98 -8.50
CA GLY A 84 8.37 -15.84 -7.83
C GLY A 84 9.09 -15.18 -6.65
N MET A 85 8.82 -13.90 -6.35
CA MET A 85 9.49 -13.20 -5.27
C MET A 85 9.08 -13.76 -3.90
N PRO A 86 9.99 -13.75 -2.90
CA PRO A 86 9.62 -14.04 -1.52
C PRO A 86 8.52 -13.10 -1.02
N ILE A 87 7.61 -13.62 -0.19
CA ILE A 87 6.45 -12.88 0.34
C ILE A 87 6.79 -11.52 0.97
N TYR A 88 7.97 -11.39 1.58
CA TYR A 88 8.46 -10.13 2.15
C TYR A 88 8.57 -9.02 1.10
N PHE A 89 8.99 -9.31 -0.13
CA PHE A 89 9.05 -8.31 -1.20
C PHE A 89 7.66 -7.77 -1.52
N HIS A 90 6.67 -8.66 -1.65
CA HIS A 90 5.29 -8.25 -1.83
C HIS A 90 4.79 -7.38 -0.69
N GLY A 91 5.12 -7.73 0.56
CA GLY A 91 4.82 -6.92 1.73
C GLY A 91 5.40 -5.51 1.62
N MET A 92 6.69 -5.38 1.28
CA MET A 92 7.35 -4.08 1.19
C MET A 92 6.93 -3.22 -0.01
N ILE A 93 6.66 -3.84 -1.17
CA ILE A 93 6.14 -3.12 -2.34
C ILE A 93 4.71 -2.63 -2.06
N THR A 94 3.88 -3.47 -1.42
CA THR A 94 2.54 -3.05 -1.00
C THR A 94 2.60 -1.97 0.06
N PHE A 95 3.55 -2.06 1.00
CA PHE A 95 3.84 -1.00 1.96
C PHE A 95 4.14 0.33 1.28
N ALA A 96 4.99 0.35 0.25
CA ALA A 96 5.25 1.55 -0.53
C ALA A 96 3.98 2.11 -1.21
N ALA A 97 3.18 1.26 -1.85
CA ALA A 97 1.96 1.69 -2.54
C ALA A 97 0.91 2.26 -1.58
N VAL A 98 0.68 1.59 -0.45
CA VAL A 98 -0.26 2.04 0.59
C VAL A 98 0.24 3.31 1.24
N PHE A 99 1.55 3.40 1.53
CA PHE A 99 2.16 4.61 2.07
C PHE A 99 1.89 5.81 1.17
N LEU A 100 2.14 5.70 -0.14
CA LEU A 100 1.87 6.78 -1.10
C LEU A 100 0.38 7.13 -1.20
N THR A 101 -0.50 6.12 -1.19
CA THR A 101 -1.96 6.31 -1.21
C THR A 101 -2.43 7.09 0.03
N LYS A 102 -1.85 6.83 1.20
CA LYS A 102 -2.16 7.55 2.45
C LYS A 102 -1.50 8.93 2.49
N ALA A 103 -0.27 9.04 1.99
CA ALA A 103 0.49 10.29 1.98
C ALA A 103 -0.19 11.37 1.11
N THR A 104 -0.82 10.96 0.01
CA THR A 104 -1.60 11.86 -0.85
C THR A 104 -2.94 12.29 -0.24
N LYS A 105 -3.56 11.46 0.63
CA LYS A 105 -4.84 11.74 1.27
C LYS A 105 -4.74 12.73 2.44
N ASN A 106 -3.76 12.54 3.30
CA ASN A 106 -3.75 13.18 4.62
C ASN A 106 -3.15 14.60 4.64
N ASN A 107 -3.06 15.28 3.49
CA ASN A 107 -2.58 16.66 3.40
C ASN A 107 -1.25 16.88 4.14
N PHE A 108 -0.28 15.96 4.00
CA PHE A 108 1.09 16.14 4.53
C PHE A 108 1.89 17.20 3.74
N TRP A 109 1.23 18.15 3.08
CA TRP A 109 1.85 19.20 2.28
C TRP A 109 2.84 20.04 3.10
N GLU A 110 2.61 20.14 4.42
CA GLU A 110 3.50 20.83 5.35
C GLU A 110 4.84 20.08 5.53
N LEU A 111 4.81 18.75 5.50
CA LEU A 111 6.01 17.91 5.66
C LEU A 111 6.79 17.73 4.38
N THR A 112 6.10 17.52 3.26
CA THR A 112 6.75 17.27 1.98
C THR A 112 5.82 17.55 0.81
N THR A 113 6.38 18.03 -0.30
CA THR A 113 5.63 18.28 -1.53
C THR A 113 5.38 16.97 -2.25
N ILE A 114 4.11 16.60 -2.42
CA ILE A 114 3.69 15.40 -3.14
C ILE A 114 2.94 15.80 -4.40
N ASP A 115 3.43 15.34 -5.55
CA ASP A 115 2.71 15.45 -6.83
C ASP A 115 1.62 14.36 -6.86
N VAL A 116 0.44 14.71 -6.35
CA VAL A 116 -0.69 13.80 -6.21
C VAL A 116 -1.08 13.15 -7.55
N PRO A 117 -1.27 13.89 -8.66
CA PRO A 117 -1.56 13.28 -9.96
C PRO A 117 -0.50 12.27 -10.43
N LYS A 118 0.79 12.59 -10.26
CA LYS A 118 1.88 11.69 -10.64
C LYS A 118 1.86 10.42 -9.80
N VAL A 119 1.66 10.54 -8.49
CA VAL A 119 1.57 9.39 -7.58
C VAL A 119 0.39 8.49 -7.93
N PHE A 120 -0.80 9.06 -8.18
CA PHE A 120 -1.97 8.27 -8.58
C PHE A 120 -1.73 7.54 -9.91
N THR A 121 -1.09 8.20 -10.88
CA THR A 121 -0.74 7.58 -12.17
C THR A 121 0.23 6.41 -11.96
N LEU A 122 1.23 6.57 -11.08
CA LEU A 122 2.19 5.53 -10.73
C LEU A 122 1.50 4.32 -10.08
N LEU A 123 0.60 4.56 -9.13
CA LEU A 123 -0.18 3.52 -8.46
C LEU A 123 -1.10 2.76 -9.44
N GLN A 124 -1.77 3.48 -10.36
CA GLN A 124 -2.60 2.84 -11.39
C GLN A 124 -1.78 1.92 -12.30
N ARG A 125 -0.60 2.38 -12.72
CA ARG A 125 0.33 1.56 -13.52
C ARG A 125 0.75 0.32 -12.75
N TYR A 126 1.06 0.44 -11.46
CA TYR A 126 1.42 -0.68 -10.61
C TYR A 126 0.27 -1.69 -10.45
N VAL A 127 -0.96 -1.25 -10.20
CA VAL A 127 -2.14 -2.13 -10.17
C VAL A 127 -2.32 -2.86 -11.50
N SER A 128 -2.15 -2.16 -12.63
CA SER A 128 -2.22 -2.77 -13.96
C SER A 128 -1.13 -3.83 -14.17
N GLU A 129 0.07 -3.60 -13.66
CA GLU A 129 1.18 -4.56 -13.74
C GLU A 129 0.93 -5.80 -12.87
N LEU A 130 0.35 -5.64 -11.68
CA LEU A 130 -0.04 -6.79 -10.86
C LEU A 130 -1.11 -7.65 -11.57
N ARG A 131 -2.08 -7.00 -12.24
CA ARG A 131 -3.14 -7.69 -13.00
C ARG A 131 -2.64 -8.37 -14.28
N SER A 132 -1.51 -7.90 -14.85
CA SER A 132 -0.91 -8.51 -16.04
C SER A 132 -0.12 -9.79 -15.73
N GLN A 133 0.24 -10.02 -14.46
CA GLN A 133 0.99 -11.20 -14.06
C GLN A 133 0.19 -12.49 -14.24
N LYS A 134 0.85 -13.52 -14.76
CA LYS A 134 0.29 -14.88 -14.89
C LYS A 134 0.35 -15.58 -13.52
N ALA A 135 -0.56 -15.23 -12.62
CA ALA A 135 -0.67 -15.81 -11.30
C ALA A 135 -2.07 -16.39 -11.06
N ALA A 136 -2.16 -17.42 -10.20
CA ALA A 136 -3.45 -17.97 -9.79
C ALA A 136 -4.27 -16.93 -9.00
N ARG A 137 -5.60 -17.08 -8.97
CA ARG A 137 -6.49 -16.17 -8.20
C ARG A 137 -6.22 -16.16 -6.70
N GLN A 138 -5.64 -17.25 -6.17
CA GLN A 138 -5.22 -17.38 -4.77
C GLN A 138 -3.84 -16.75 -4.51
N HIS A 139 -3.16 -16.26 -5.56
CA HIS A 139 -1.84 -15.66 -5.42
C HIS A 139 -1.91 -14.26 -4.82
N LEU A 140 -0.94 -13.91 -3.99
CA LEU A 140 -0.92 -12.63 -3.27
C LEU A 140 -0.99 -11.41 -4.21
N VAL A 141 -0.31 -11.45 -5.36
CA VAL A 141 -0.36 -10.41 -6.40
C VAL A 141 -1.79 -10.08 -6.85
N TYR A 142 -2.67 -11.09 -6.95
CA TYR A 142 -4.08 -10.87 -7.29
C TYR A 142 -4.77 -10.05 -6.20
N HIS A 143 -4.62 -10.45 -4.93
CA HIS A 143 -5.19 -9.73 -3.79
C HIS A 143 -4.62 -8.32 -3.62
N MET A 144 -3.29 -8.15 -3.79
CA MET A 144 -2.63 -6.84 -3.77
C MET A 144 -3.23 -5.89 -4.80
N SER A 145 -3.49 -6.38 -6.02
CA SER A 145 -4.04 -5.53 -7.09
C SER A 145 -5.46 -5.04 -6.79
N ASN A 146 -6.30 -5.89 -6.18
CA ASN A 146 -7.68 -5.54 -5.85
C ASN A 146 -7.74 -4.62 -4.65
N GLY A 147 -7.07 -4.98 -3.54
CA GLY A 147 -7.04 -4.15 -2.34
C GLY A 147 -6.47 -2.76 -2.60
N LEU A 148 -5.42 -2.66 -3.44
CA LEU A 148 -4.87 -1.35 -3.79
C LEU A 148 -5.82 -0.52 -4.70
N ASP A 149 -6.49 -1.14 -5.68
CA ASP A 149 -7.50 -0.44 -6.51
C ASP A 149 -8.66 0.10 -5.64
N ASP A 150 -9.14 -0.70 -4.69
CA ASP A 150 -10.19 -0.30 -3.75
C ASP A 150 -9.75 0.87 -2.87
N MET A 151 -8.53 0.81 -2.33
CA MET A 151 -7.95 1.92 -1.55
C MET A 151 -7.82 3.20 -2.37
N MET A 152 -7.36 3.11 -3.63
CA MET A 152 -7.22 4.27 -4.50
C MET A 152 -8.57 4.91 -4.84
N ARG A 153 -9.61 4.09 -5.07
CA ARG A 153 -10.97 4.57 -5.31
C ARG A 153 -11.55 5.25 -4.07
N ALA A 154 -11.35 4.66 -2.89
CA ALA A 154 -11.78 5.24 -1.63
C ALA A 154 -11.09 6.59 -1.36
N SER A 155 -9.78 6.69 -1.62
CA SER A 155 -9.03 7.94 -1.46
C SER A 155 -9.52 9.06 -2.39
N ARG A 156 -9.92 8.74 -3.63
CA ARG A 156 -10.44 9.74 -4.58
C ARG A 156 -11.78 10.32 -4.14
N LYS A 157 -12.72 9.47 -3.72
CA LYS A 157 -14.08 9.89 -3.31
C LYS A 157 -14.04 10.89 -2.15
N LEU A 158 -13.18 10.66 -1.17
CA LEU A 158 -13.01 11.56 -0.02
C LEU A 158 -12.44 12.93 -0.42
N THR A 159 -11.62 12.99 -1.47
CA THR A 159 -11.14 14.28 -2.02
C THR A 159 -12.28 15.04 -2.70
N GLU A 160 -13.21 14.35 -3.34
CA GLU A 160 -14.37 14.94 -4.04
C GLU A 160 -15.45 15.43 -3.03
N GLU A 161 -15.74 14.66 -1.98
CA GLU A 161 -16.69 15.06 -0.91
C GLU A 161 -16.19 16.28 -0.09
N ALA A 162 -14.88 16.43 0.12
CA ALA A 162 -14.32 17.61 0.79
C ALA A 162 -14.42 18.91 -0.03
N THR A 163 -14.69 18.80 -1.35
CA THR A 163 -14.88 19.94 -2.26
C THR A 163 -16.34 20.35 -2.44
N GLU A 164 -17.31 19.58 -1.95
CA GLU A 164 -18.71 20.00 -1.88
C GLU A 164 -18.96 20.71 -0.53
N ILE A 165 -19.09 22.04 -0.54
CA ILE A 165 -19.48 22.83 0.64
C ILE A 165 -20.98 22.59 0.88
N PRO A 166 -21.41 22.02 2.02
CA PRO A 166 -22.82 22.05 2.41
C PRO A 166 -23.10 23.39 3.09
N ASP A 167 -24.06 24.13 2.54
CA ASP A 167 -24.67 25.30 3.15
C ASP A 167 -25.32 24.95 4.50
N LEU A 168 -25.33 25.93 5.40
CA LEU A 168 -25.43 25.84 6.86
C LEU A 168 -26.54 24.93 7.44
N GLY A 169 -26.17 24.14 8.45
CA GLY A 169 -27.10 23.63 9.45
C GLY A 169 -26.38 22.81 10.52
N ALA A 170 -26.32 23.33 11.75
CA ALA A 170 -25.70 22.69 12.89
C ALA A 170 -26.18 21.25 13.11
N MET A 171 -25.25 20.30 13.20
CA MET A 171 -25.45 19.03 13.89
C MET A 171 -24.11 18.45 14.32
N GLU A 172 -24.06 18.01 15.57
CA GLU A 172 -22.89 17.61 16.34
C GLU A 172 -21.94 16.68 15.58
N GLN A 173 -20.65 17.04 15.56
CA GLN A 173 -19.59 16.11 15.15
C GLN A 173 -19.47 15.01 16.21
N PRO A 174 -19.72 13.72 15.90
CA PRO A 174 -19.11 12.66 16.67
C PRO A 174 -17.61 12.71 16.34
N GLN A 175 -16.83 13.34 17.22
CA GLN A 175 -15.38 13.27 17.20
C GLN A 175 -14.98 11.82 17.55
N VAL A 176 -15.15 10.88 16.62
CA VAL A 176 -14.39 9.62 16.71
C VAL A 176 -12.97 10.00 16.32
N MET A 177 -12.19 10.36 17.33
CA MET A 177 -10.75 10.56 17.22
C MET A 177 -10.12 9.25 16.75
N LEU A 178 -10.07 9.03 15.44
CA LEU A 178 -9.21 8.03 14.83
C LEU A 178 -7.78 8.57 14.97
N THR A 179 -7.11 8.17 16.04
CA THR A 179 -5.70 8.52 16.24
C THR A 179 -4.89 8.01 15.04
N MET A 180 -3.99 8.83 14.49
CA MET A 180 -3.13 8.48 13.34
C MET A 180 -2.32 7.20 13.56
N ASP A 181 -2.11 6.83 14.83
CA ASP A 181 -1.52 5.57 15.28
C ASP A 181 -2.28 4.34 14.75
N SER A 182 -3.62 4.39 14.72
CA SER A 182 -4.46 3.29 14.19
C SER A 182 -4.42 3.21 12.65
N MET A 183 -4.10 4.30 11.96
CA MET A 183 -4.17 4.38 10.50
C MET A 183 -2.88 3.92 9.83
N PHE A 184 -1.74 3.97 10.52
CA PHE A 184 -0.44 3.49 10.04
C PHE A 184 0.08 2.29 10.83
N ASP A 185 -0.71 1.74 11.75
CA ASP A 185 -0.41 0.47 12.38
C ASP A 185 -0.15 -0.57 11.27
N MET A 186 1.00 -1.24 11.38
CA MET A 186 1.32 -2.36 10.49
C MET A 186 0.39 -3.55 10.75
N ASN A 187 -0.33 -3.59 11.87
CA ASN A 187 -1.43 -4.56 12.06
C ASN A 187 -2.62 -4.28 11.12
N THR A 188 -2.75 -3.06 10.57
CA THR A 188 -3.75 -2.74 9.54
C THR A 188 -3.35 -3.26 8.15
N PHE A 189 -2.19 -3.90 7.97
CA PHE A 189 -1.86 -4.70 6.77
C PHE A 189 -2.62 -6.04 6.75
N ASP A 190 -3.87 -6.03 7.20
CA ASP A 190 -4.81 -7.14 7.18
C ASP A 190 -5.43 -7.32 5.77
N LEU A 191 -4.59 -7.24 4.73
CA LEU A 191 -4.95 -7.54 3.34
C LEU A 191 -5.42 -9.01 3.16
N LEU A 192 -5.16 -9.85 4.16
CA LEU A 192 -5.61 -11.23 4.23
C LEU A 192 -6.83 -11.40 5.14
N GLN A 193 -7.10 -10.51 6.09
CA GLN A 193 -8.21 -10.69 7.03
C GLN A 193 -9.56 -10.39 6.38
N GLU A 194 -9.64 -9.41 5.46
CA GLU A 194 -10.88 -9.18 4.71
C GLU A 194 -11.20 -10.34 3.76
N SER A 195 -10.20 -10.97 3.12
CA SER A 195 -10.46 -12.14 2.25
C SER A 195 -10.83 -13.39 3.07
N ILE A 196 -10.14 -13.63 4.19
CA ILE A 196 -10.46 -14.72 5.12
C ILE A 196 -11.86 -14.51 5.72
N SER A 197 -12.22 -13.29 6.09
CA SER A 197 -13.55 -12.99 6.65
C SER A 197 -14.67 -13.12 5.61
N GLN A 198 -14.43 -12.72 4.36
CA GLN A 198 -15.40 -12.91 3.27
C GLN A 198 -15.58 -14.38 2.88
N ASP A 199 -14.49 -15.17 2.89
CA ASP A 199 -14.57 -16.61 2.64
C ASP A 199 -15.20 -17.35 3.84
N MET A 200 -14.89 -16.97 5.09
CA MET A 200 -15.56 -17.52 6.27
C MET A 200 -17.05 -17.18 6.30
N ASN A 201 -17.47 -15.96 5.96
CA ASN A 201 -18.90 -15.61 5.89
C ASN A 201 -19.64 -16.35 4.77
N LYS A 202 -18.96 -16.68 3.66
CA LYS A 202 -19.53 -17.55 2.62
C LYS A 202 -19.66 -19.01 3.07
N ILE A 203 -18.68 -19.51 3.83
CA ILE A 203 -18.70 -20.87 4.38
C ILE A 203 -19.76 -21.00 5.49
N VAL A 204 -19.86 -19.99 6.37
CA VAL A 204 -20.88 -19.92 7.43
C VAL A 204 -22.27 -19.73 6.83
N GLY A 205 -22.43 -18.84 5.85
CA GLY A 205 -23.70 -18.64 5.15
C GLY A 205 -24.19 -19.87 4.36
N GLN A 206 -23.27 -20.70 3.84
CA GLN A 206 -23.64 -21.99 3.27
C GLN A 206 -24.04 -23.01 4.36
N GLY A 207 -23.40 -23.00 5.52
CA GLY A 207 -23.73 -23.89 6.65
C GLY A 207 -25.18 -23.76 7.12
N ASP A 208 -25.71 -22.55 7.14
CA ASP A 208 -27.10 -22.25 7.54
C ASP A 208 -28.12 -22.71 6.48
N GLU A 209 -27.76 -22.69 5.18
CA GLU A 209 -28.57 -23.25 4.10
C GLU A 209 -28.63 -24.79 4.15
N TRP A 210 -27.53 -25.47 4.50
CA TRP A 210 -27.52 -26.93 4.67
C TRP A 210 -28.35 -27.42 5.87
N GLN A 211 -28.37 -26.67 6.97
CA GLN A 211 -29.22 -26.99 8.12
C GLN A 211 -30.71 -26.77 7.85
N ASN A 212 -31.08 -25.73 7.10
CA ASN A 212 -32.47 -25.50 6.71
C ASN A 212 -32.98 -26.46 5.62
N GLN A 213 -32.09 -26.98 4.76
CA GLN A 213 -32.48 -27.89 3.67
C GLN A 213 -32.48 -29.38 4.07
N TYR A 214 -31.73 -29.78 5.10
CA TYR A 214 -31.60 -31.19 5.51
C TYR A 214 -31.83 -31.45 7.02
N GLY A 215 -32.39 -30.48 7.76
CA GLY A 215 -32.66 -30.54 9.19
C GLY A 215 -33.89 -31.37 9.62
N MET A 216 -34.24 -32.45 8.93
CA MET A 216 -35.21 -33.44 9.43
C MET A 216 -34.62 -34.85 9.29
N TRP A 217 -33.99 -35.32 10.37
CA TRP A 217 -33.84 -36.75 10.60
C TRP A 217 -35.10 -37.23 11.34
N PRO A 218 -35.89 -38.17 10.79
CA PRO A 218 -36.95 -38.79 11.58
C PRO A 218 -36.33 -39.63 12.71
N GLU A 219 -36.98 -39.59 13.88
CA GLU A 219 -36.65 -40.41 15.06
C GLU A 219 -36.53 -41.91 14.75
#